data_AF-A0A534MUA0-F1
#
_entry.id   AF-A0A534MUA0-F1
#
_cell.length_a   1.000
_cell.length_b   1.000
_cell.length_c   1.000
_cell.angle_alpha   90.00
_cell.angle_beta   90.00
_cell.angle_gamma   90.00
#
_symmetry.space_group_name_H-M   'P 1'
#
loop_
_entity.id
_entity.type
_entity.pdbx_description
1 polymer ?
#
loop_
_entity_poly.entity_id
_entity_poly.type
_entity_poly.pdbx_seq_one_letter_code
_entity_poly.pdbx_strand_id
1 'polypeptide(L)'
;MVHTTVVGNYPRIGDTPDEQSLRRAIARFDKGEISAEDLQEAERDVVKAVLREQNDAGVELVTDGQISWYDSQSHIARRLASVEIDGLARYFDTNTYYRQPVVRGAVAWKEPILVDEWKFAQTNSKAAVKAVLTGPLTLGSLALDKHYRGKKALTLDLANALGEEVSALVRAGAAHIQVDEPILTRHPEDLPVAVEGLERIRARKGAAALTLFTYFGEVSNIFEQLVDTPADVIGLDLVQG
;
A
#
# COMPACT_ATOMS: atom_id res chain seq x y z
N MET A 1 5.02 -26.04 -7.74
CA MET A 1 5.27 -25.07 -8.83
C MET A 1 5.66 -23.76 -8.16
N VAL A 2 6.67 -23.05 -8.66
CA VAL A 2 7.09 -21.75 -8.12
C VAL A 2 6.38 -20.68 -8.93
N HIS A 3 5.76 -19.71 -8.26
CA HIS A 3 5.05 -18.60 -8.89
C HIS A 3 5.83 -17.30 -8.79
N THR A 4 5.62 -16.39 -9.73
CA THR A 4 6.26 -15.06 -9.77
C THR A 4 5.29 -13.93 -9.43
N THR A 5 5.75 -12.96 -8.63
CA THR A 5 5.00 -11.76 -8.27
C THR A 5 5.95 -10.58 -8.08
N VAL A 6 5.41 -9.36 -8.14
CA VAL A 6 6.08 -8.16 -7.64
C VAL A 6 5.49 -7.71 -6.29
N VAL A 7 6.22 -6.94 -5.49
CA VAL A 7 5.78 -6.48 -4.17
C VAL A 7 4.76 -5.34 -4.29
N GLY A 8 5.05 -4.26 -5.03
CA GLY A 8 4.08 -3.17 -5.15
C GLY A 8 4.61 -1.90 -5.79
N ASN A 9 5.82 -1.46 -5.40
CA ASN A 9 6.38 -0.18 -5.82
C ASN A 9 7.25 -0.34 -7.07
N TYR A 10 6.79 0.22 -8.19
CA TYR A 10 7.52 0.21 -9.46
C TYR A 10 8.23 1.55 -9.68
N PRO A 11 9.46 1.58 -10.23
CA PRO A 11 10.15 2.83 -10.55
C PRO A 11 9.29 3.75 -11.43
N ARG A 12 9.03 4.97 -10.94
CA ARG A 12 8.20 5.99 -11.61
C ARG A 12 8.97 6.95 -12.52
N ILE A 13 10.30 6.92 -12.43
CA ILE A 13 11.19 7.88 -13.07
C ILE A 13 12.38 7.08 -13.61
N GLY A 14 12.50 7.02 -14.93
CA GLY A 14 13.68 6.52 -15.62
C GLY A 14 14.59 7.64 -16.13
N ASP A 15 15.61 7.26 -16.89
CA ASP A 15 16.65 8.17 -17.37
C ASP A 15 16.24 8.90 -18.65
N THR A 16 15.27 8.36 -19.39
CA THR A 16 14.83 8.95 -20.67
C THR A 16 13.70 9.98 -20.48
N PRO A 17 13.51 10.90 -21.45
CA PRO A 17 12.38 11.80 -21.43
C PRO A 17 11.04 11.07 -21.31
N ASP A 18 10.83 9.96 -22.01
CA ASP A 18 9.55 9.24 -21.97
C ASP A 18 9.26 8.64 -20.60
N GLU A 19 10.28 8.09 -19.94
CA GLU A 19 10.19 7.56 -18.57
C GLU A 19 10.05 8.66 -17.49
N GLN A 20 10.26 9.93 -17.86
CA GLN A 20 10.03 11.10 -16.99
C GLN A 20 8.68 11.78 -17.24
N SER A 21 7.82 11.20 -18.08
CA SER A 21 6.51 11.75 -18.43
C SER A 21 5.64 12.05 -17.20
N LEU A 22 5.49 11.10 -16.28
CA LEU A 22 4.71 11.29 -15.05
C LEU A 22 5.30 12.38 -14.16
N ARG A 23 6.63 12.42 -13.98
CA ARG A 23 7.29 13.50 -13.22
C ARG A 23 6.97 14.87 -13.80
N ARG A 24 6.98 15.02 -15.13
CA ARG A 24 6.62 16.27 -15.79
C ARG A 24 5.14 16.61 -15.62
N ALA A 25 4.25 15.63 -15.71
CA ALA A 25 2.82 15.83 -15.47
C ALA A 25 2.56 16.32 -14.03
N ILE A 26 3.15 15.67 -13.02
CA ILE A 26 3.09 16.10 -11.61
C ILE A 26 3.57 17.54 -11.47
N ALA A 27 4.72 17.89 -12.05
CA ALA A 27 5.28 19.24 -11.96
C ALA A 27 4.39 20.31 -12.62
N ARG A 28 3.65 19.96 -13.68
CA ARG A 28 2.68 20.85 -14.33
C ARG A 28 1.40 20.98 -13.51
N PHE A 29 0.94 19.89 -12.90
CA PHE A 29 -0.22 19.88 -12.02
C PHE A 29 0.03 20.73 -10.77
N ASP A 30 1.19 20.59 -10.14
CA ASP A 30 1.60 21.39 -8.97
C ASP A 30 1.65 22.90 -9.28
N LYS A 31 1.85 23.28 -10.55
CA LYS A 31 1.82 24.66 -11.04
C LYS A 31 0.42 25.13 -11.48
N GLY A 32 -0.58 24.25 -11.47
CA GLY A 32 -1.92 24.54 -11.97
C GLY A 32 -2.03 24.61 -13.49
N GLU A 33 -1.07 24.04 -14.22
CA GLU A 33 -1.03 24.07 -15.70
C GLU A 33 -1.86 22.95 -16.35
N ILE A 34 -2.22 21.91 -15.59
CA ILE A 34 -3.08 20.81 -16.02
C ILE A 34 -4.12 20.50 -14.94
N SER A 35 -5.22 19.87 -15.35
CA SER A 35 -6.30 19.44 -14.45
C SER A 35 -5.92 18.17 -13.67
N ALA A 36 -6.74 17.80 -12.67
CA ALA A 36 -6.57 16.54 -11.95
C ALA A 36 -6.87 15.33 -12.88
N GLU A 37 -7.78 15.52 -13.82
CA GLU A 37 -8.12 14.54 -14.86
C GLU A 37 -6.94 14.29 -15.80
N ASP A 38 -6.24 15.35 -16.23
CA ASP A 38 -5.04 15.24 -17.06
C ASP A 38 -3.90 14.51 -16.31
N LEU A 39 -3.73 14.78 -15.02
CA LEU A 39 -2.74 14.07 -14.20
C LEU A 39 -3.11 12.59 -14.07
N GLN A 40 -4.38 12.28 -13.80
CA GLN A 40 -4.85 10.90 -13.72
C GLN A 40 -4.66 10.14 -15.04
N GLU A 41 -4.85 10.80 -16.19
CA GLU A 41 -4.57 10.19 -17.49
C GLU A 41 -3.07 9.85 -17.65
N ALA A 42 -2.18 10.77 -17.28
CA ALA A 42 -0.74 10.53 -17.30
C ALA A 42 -0.32 9.37 -16.37
N GLU A 43 -0.89 9.28 -15.17
CA GLU A 43 -0.69 8.16 -14.25
C GLU A 43 -1.14 6.84 -14.88
N ARG A 44 -2.35 6.83 -15.46
CA ARG A 44 -2.95 5.65 -16.10
C ARG A 44 -2.13 5.14 -17.28
N ASP A 45 -1.52 6.02 -18.05
CA ASP A 45 -0.65 5.62 -19.16
C ASP A 45 0.64 4.95 -18.68
N VAL A 46 1.24 5.44 -17.59
CA VAL A 46 2.38 4.77 -16.96
C VAL A 46 1.96 3.43 -16.35
N VAL A 47 0.81 3.34 -15.68
CA VAL A 47 0.27 2.06 -15.18
C VAL A 47 0.13 1.03 -16.32
N LYS A 48 -0.42 1.41 -17.49
CA LYS A 48 -0.51 0.51 -18.64
C LYS A 48 0.87 0.02 -19.11
N ALA A 49 1.87 0.91 -19.13
CA ALA A 49 3.23 0.55 -19.52
C ALA A 49 3.85 -0.46 -18.54
N VAL A 50 3.71 -0.21 -17.25
CA VAL A 50 4.19 -1.08 -16.16
C VAL A 50 3.51 -2.45 -16.17
N LEU A 51 2.20 -2.51 -16.39
CA LEU A 51 1.46 -3.76 -16.49
C LEU A 51 1.88 -4.57 -17.72
N ARG A 52 2.07 -3.91 -18.86
CA ARG A 52 2.56 -4.55 -20.08
C ARG A 52 3.95 -5.15 -19.86
N GLU A 53 4.87 -4.39 -19.27
CA GLU A 53 6.22 -4.88 -18.98
C GLU A 53 6.20 -6.11 -18.06
N GLN A 54 5.44 -6.05 -16.97
CA GLN A 54 5.28 -7.20 -16.07
C GLN A 54 4.65 -8.41 -16.77
N ASN A 55 3.65 -8.21 -17.62
CA ASN A 55 3.03 -9.29 -18.39
C ASN A 55 3.97 -9.89 -19.44
N ASP A 56 4.74 -9.06 -20.14
CA ASP A 56 5.71 -9.49 -21.15
C ASP A 56 6.90 -10.23 -20.50
N ALA A 57 7.24 -9.88 -19.25
CA ALA A 57 8.20 -10.60 -18.42
C ALA A 57 7.68 -11.93 -17.85
N GLY A 58 6.38 -12.23 -18.03
CA GLY A 58 5.77 -13.47 -17.55
C GLY A 58 5.46 -13.47 -16.05
N VAL A 59 5.34 -12.31 -15.41
CA VAL A 59 4.93 -12.21 -14.00
C VAL A 59 3.47 -12.64 -13.86
N GLU A 60 3.21 -13.63 -13.00
CA GLU A 60 1.89 -14.27 -12.86
C GLU A 60 0.91 -13.49 -11.97
N LEU A 61 1.43 -12.74 -11.00
CA LEU A 61 0.66 -11.87 -10.11
C LEU A 61 1.28 -10.47 -10.08
N VAL A 62 0.62 -9.51 -10.71
CA VAL A 62 1.16 -8.17 -10.94
C VAL A 62 0.54 -7.14 -10.00
N THR A 63 1.12 -5.94 -9.97
CA THR A 63 0.52 -4.75 -9.32
C THR A 63 0.47 -3.60 -10.32
N ASP A 64 -0.30 -2.57 -10.00
CA ASP A 64 -0.32 -1.30 -10.73
C ASP A 64 0.97 -0.47 -10.56
N GLY A 65 1.95 -1.00 -9.83
CA GLY A 65 3.21 -0.34 -9.51
C GLY A 65 3.10 0.78 -8.47
N GLN A 66 1.93 0.97 -7.85
CA GLN A 66 1.63 2.11 -6.97
C GLN A 66 2.01 3.45 -7.63
N ILE A 67 1.79 3.54 -8.95
CA ILE A 67 2.26 4.65 -9.78
C ILE A 67 1.57 5.97 -9.42
N SER A 68 0.27 5.92 -9.11
CA SER A 68 -0.53 7.08 -8.67
C SER A 68 -0.22 7.51 -7.23
N TRP A 69 0.54 6.73 -6.48
CA TRP A 69 0.79 7.01 -5.07
C TRP A 69 1.96 7.96 -4.93
N TYR A 70 1.75 9.16 -4.42
CA TYR A 70 2.88 10.03 -4.09
C TYR A 70 3.85 9.36 -3.09
N ASP A 71 3.31 8.73 -2.05
CA ASP A 71 4.05 7.96 -1.05
C ASP A 71 3.12 6.91 -0.39
N SER A 72 3.71 5.94 0.32
CA SER A 72 2.97 4.80 0.91
C SER A 72 2.00 5.21 2.02
N GLN A 73 2.20 6.36 2.66
CA GLN A 73 1.38 6.78 3.78
C GLN A 73 0.20 7.64 3.29
N SER A 74 0.51 8.72 2.59
CA SER A 74 -0.44 9.79 2.33
C SER A 74 -1.51 9.43 1.31
N HIS A 75 -1.27 8.46 0.42
CA HIS A 75 -2.24 8.02 -0.58
C HIS A 75 -3.50 7.40 0.06
N ILE A 76 -3.30 6.53 1.04
CA ILE A 76 -4.39 5.93 1.80
C ILE A 76 -4.87 6.90 2.89
N ALA A 77 -3.94 7.42 3.70
CA ALA A 77 -4.28 8.14 4.92
C ALA A 77 -5.17 9.36 4.69
N ARG A 78 -4.93 10.15 3.62
CA ARG A 78 -5.71 11.37 3.31
C ARG A 78 -7.19 11.10 3.03
N ARG A 79 -7.53 9.88 2.60
CA ARG A 79 -8.89 9.47 2.25
C ARG A 79 -9.66 8.88 3.44
N LEU A 80 -9.03 8.80 4.61
CA LEU A 80 -9.68 8.38 5.85
C LEU A 80 -10.32 9.58 6.57
N ALA A 81 -11.30 9.32 7.42
CA ALA A 81 -11.90 10.34 8.27
C ALA A 81 -10.90 10.82 9.34
N SER A 82 -10.92 12.12 9.63
CA SER A 82 -10.11 12.74 10.70
C SER A 82 -8.59 12.60 10.56
N VAL A 83 -8.11 12.33 9.35
CA VAL A 83 -6.67 12.30 9.03
C VAL A 83 -6.35 13.43 8.05
N GLU A 84 -5.40 14.27 8.43
CA GLU A 84 -4.83 15.32 7.59
C GLU A 84 -3.42 14.91 7.15
N ILE A 85 -2.93 15.51 6.07
CA ILE A 85 -1.53 15.35 5.66
C ILE A 85 -0.80 16.65 5.97
N ASP A 86 0.14 16.61 6.90
CA ASP A 86 0.90 17.77 7.36
C ASP A 86 2.31 17.35 7.74
N GLY A 87 3.30 17.96 7.09
CA GLY A 87 4.72 17.66 7.27
C GLY A 87 5.30 16.65 6.28
N LEU A 88 6.63 16.55 6.31
CA LEU A 88 7.43 15.64 5.51
C LEU A 88 8.44 14.95 6.43
N ALA A 89 8.43 13.62 6.46
CA ALA A 89 9.29 12.82 7.31
C ALA A 89 10.11 11.83 6.48
N ARG A 90 11.31 11.48 6.95
CA ARG A 90 12.14 10.46 6.30
C ARG A 90 11.49 9.10 6.47
N TYR A 91 11.39 8.33 5.39
CA TYR A 91 10.87 6.98 5.43
C TYR A 91 11.98 6.04 5.89
N PHE A 92 11.91 5.63 7.15
CA PHE A 92 12.89 4.73 7.76
C PHE A 92 14.35 5.24 7.62
N ASP A 93 15.29 4.34 7.34
CA ASP A 93 16.71 4.64 7.08
C ASP A 93 17.02 4.77 5.59
N THR A 94 15.98 5.03 4.79
CA THR A 94 16.12 5.25 3.34
C THR A 94 16.37 6.73 3.03
N ASN A 95 16.77 7.02 1.79
CA ASN A 95 16.84 8.39 1.26
C ASN A 95 15.49 8.89 0.70
N THR A 96 14.38 8.23 1.07
CA THR A 96 13.03 8.59 0.63
C THR A 96 12.26 9.27 1.77
N TYR A 97 11.23 10.04 1.40
CA TYR A 97 10.41 10.79 2.33
C TYR A 97 8.93 10.51 2.06
N TYR A 98 8.12 10.56 3.10
CA TYR A 98 6.66 10.45 3.00
C TYR A 98 6.01 11.69 3.61
N ARG A 99 4.82 12.03 3.11
CA ARG A 99 4.03 13.12 3.69
C ARG A 99 3.32 12.59 4.92
N GLN A 100 3.60 13.20 6.08
CA GLN A 100 3.19 12.64 7.36
C GLN A 100 1.69 12.78 7.58
N PRO A 101 0.97 11.68 7.88
CA PRO A 101 -0.41 11.78 8.33
C PRO A 101 -0.48 12.33 9.75
N VAL A 102 -1.47 13.17 10.03
CA VAL A 102 -1.79 13.68 11.37
C VAL A 102 -3.21 13.25 11.72
N VAL A 103 -3.35 12.41 12.74
CA VAL A 103 -4.64 11.88 13.19
C VAL A 103 -5.21 12.79 14.27
N ARG A 104 -6.34 13.45 13.98
CA ARG A 104 -6.97 14.43 14.88
C ARG A 104 -8.28 13.97 15.51
N GLY A 105 -8.80 12.82 15.09
CA GLY A 105 -10.06 12.26 15.53
C GLY A 105 -10.13 10.77 15.22
N ALA A 106 -11.32 10.19 15.44
CA ALA A 106 -11.56 8.79 15.16
C ALA A 106 -11.41 8.50 13.65
N VAL A 107 -10.52 7.57 13.31
CA VAL A 107 -10.29 7.13 11.95
C VAL A 107 -11.44 6.24 11.49
N ALA A 108 -11.96 6.51 10.29
CA ALA A 108 -12.98 5.70 9.66
C ALA A 108 -12.81 5.69 8.14
N TRP A 109 -13.24 4.60 7.51
CA TRP A 109 -13.39 4.52 6.06
C TRP A 109 -14.59 5.37 5.63
N LYS A 110 -14.41 6.19 4.59
CA LYS A 110 -15.45 7.09 4.07
C LYS A 110 -16.02 6.60 2.75
N GLU A 111 -15.12 6.20 1.86
CA GLU A 111 -15.40 5.83 0.47
C GLU A 111 -14.27 4.94 -0.06
N PRO A 112 -14.50 4.19 -1.16
CA PRO A 112 -13.47 3.36 -1.76
C PRO A 112 -12.21 4.14 -2.12
N ILE A 113 -11.05 3.61 -1.76
CA ILE A 113 -9.75 4.28 -1.90
C ILE A 113 -9.00 3.76 -3.13
N LEU A 114 -8.89 2.44 -3.26
CA LEU A 114 -8.07 1.76 -4.27
C LEU A 114 -8.92 1.01 -5.30
N VAL A 115 -10.24 0.92 -5.11
CA VAL A 115 -11.11 0.12 -5.99
C VAL A 115 -11.03 0.54 -7.45
N ASP A 116 -11.04 1.83 -7.75
CA ASP A 116 -10.98 2.32 -9.13
C ASP A 116 -9.59 2.12 -9.75
N GLU A 117 -8.54 2.34 -8.96
CA GLU A 117 -7.14 2.09 -9.35
C GLU A 117 -6.93 0.59 -9.67
N TRP A 118 -7.40 -0.29 -8.78
CA TRP A 118 -7.33 -1.74 -8.97
C TRP A 118 -8.15 -2.22 -10.17
N LYS A 119 -9.39 -1.75 -10.36
CA LYS A 119 -10.22 -2.10 -11.53
C LYS A 119 -9.55 -1.66 -12.83
N PHE A 120 -9.00 -0.45 -12.85
CA PHE A 120 -8.29 0.06 -14.00
C PHE A 120 -7.09 -0.84 -14.33
N ALA A 121 -6.28 -1.21 -13.33
CA ALA A 121 -5.16 -2.09 -13.54
C ALA A 121 -5.59 -3.49 -14.01
N GLN A 122 -6.60 -4.10 -13.38
CA GLN A 122 -7.09 -5.43 -13.73
C GLN A 122 -7.66 -5.49 -15.14
N THR A 123 -8.33 -4.44 -15.62
CA THR A 123 -8.86 -4.38 -17.00
C THR A 123 -7.77 -4.19 -18.06
N ASN A 124 -6.59 -3.70 -17.66
CA ASN A 124 -5.44 -3.46 -18.53
C ASN A 124 -4.31 -4.50 -18.37
N SER A 125 -4.52 -5.57 -17.58
CA SER A 125 -3.56 -6.65 -17.41
C SER A 125 -4.10 -7.99 -17.89
N LYS A 126 -3.21 -8.82 -18.44
CA LYS A 126 -3.51 -10.24 -18.74
C LYS A 126 -3.39 -11.13 -17.51
N ALA A 127 -2.59 -10.72 -16.53
CA ALA A 127 -2.37 -11.43 -15.28
C ALA A 127 -3.38 -10.99 -14.21
N ALA A 128 -3.47 -11.76 -13.12
CA ALA A 128 -4.20 -11.31 -11.94
C ALA A 128 -3.48 -10.10 -11.33
N VAL A 129 -4.26 -9.11 -10.89
CA VAL A 129 -3.73 -7.91 -10.23
C VAL A 129 -4.00 -7.99 -8.73
N LYS A 130 -2.94 -7.85 -7.94
CA LYS A 130 -2.99 -7.78 -6.48
C LYS A 130 -3.25 -6.34 -6.03
N ALA A 131 -4.20 -6.16 -5.11
CA ALA A 131 -4.40 -4.88 -4.44
C ALA A 131 -3.41 -4.76 -3.27
N VAL A 132 -2.63 -3.68 -3.24
CA VAL A 132 -1.59 -3.45 -2.23
C VAL A 132 -2.03 -2.32 -1.31
N LEU A 133 -1.99 -2.56 0.00
CA LEU A 133 -2.30 -1.60 1.03
C LEU A 133 -1.09 -1.46 1.95
N THR A 134 -0.80 -0.24 2.38
CA THR A 134 0.05 -0.05 3.57
C THR A 134 -0.75 -0.50 4.79
N GLY A 135 -0.14 -1.35 5.60
CA GLY A 135 -0.80 -1.97 6.74
C GLY A 135 -1.10 -1.02 7.88
N PRO A 136 -2.09 -1.39 8.72
CA PRO A 136 -2.57 -0.52 9.79
C PRO A 136 -1.53 -0.21 10.87
N LEU A 137 -0.59 -1.13 11.15
CA LEU A 137 0.47 -0.87 12.12
C LEU A 137 1.48 0.14 11.55
N THR A 138 1.90 -0.02 10.31
CA THR A 138 2.81 0.89 9.61
C THR A 138 2.18 2.28 9.44
N LEU A 139 0.93 2.35 8.95
CA LEU A 139 0.19 3.62 8.85
C LEU A 139 0.10 4.34 10.19
N GLY A 140 -0.24 3.61 11.26
CA GLY A 140 -0.38 4.19 12.60
C GLY A 140 0.96 4.64 13.19
N SER A 141 2.03 3.85 12.98
CA SER A 141 3.35 4.13 13.56
C SER A 141 4.08 5.28 12.87
N LEU A 142 3.75 5.54 11.61
CA LEU A 142 4.31 6.64 10.82
C LEU A 142 3.41 7.89 10.83
N ALA A 143 2.24 7.82 11.46
CA ALA A 143 1.38 8.98 11.68
C ALA A 143 1.75 9.73 12.97
N LEU A 144 1.50 11.04 12.97
CA LEU A 144 1.45 11.85 14.18
C LEU A 144 0.05 11.72 14.81
N ASP A 145 -0.05 10.89 15.84
CA ASP A 145 -1.29 10.68 16.59
C ASP A 145 -1.56 11.79 17.60
N LYS A 146 -2.65 12.55 17.40
CA LYS A 146 -3.12 13.60 18.31
C LYS A 146 -4.47 13.26 18.96
N HIS A 147 -5.00 12.06 18.72
CA HIS A 147 -6.32 11.67 19.19
C HIS A 147 -6.28 10.44 20.10
N TYR A 148 -5.66 9.36 19.63
CA TYR A 148 -5.59 8.13 20.37
C TYR A 148 -4.51 8.25 21.45
N ARG A 149 -4.72 7.58 22.58
CA ARG A 149 -3.78 7.58 23.71
C ARG A 149 -2.86 6.35 23.68
N GLY A 150 -2.61 5.82 22.49
CA GLY A 150 -1.74 4.65 22.31
C GLY A 150 -1.85 3.99 20.94
N LYS A 151 -0.71 3.49 20.47
CA LYS A 151 -0.49 2.83 19.17
C LYS A 151 -1.57 1.79 18.85
N LYS A 152 -1.84 0.88 19.79
CA LYS A 152 -2.83 -0.20 19.61
C LYS A 152 -4.21 0.33 19.22
N ALA A 153 -4.70 1.38 19.88
CA ALA A 153 -6.06 1.88 19.58
C ALA A 153 -6.14 2.45 18.16
N LEU A 154 -5.16 3.25 17.76
CA LEU A 154 -5.07 3.79 16.40
C LEU A 154 -4.93 2.68 15.35
N THR A 155 -4.00 1.75 15.54
CA THR A 155 -3.79 0.61 14.61
C THR A 155 -5.07 -0.20 14.42
N LEU A 156 -5.82 -0.43 15.49
CA LEU A 156 -7.04 -1.22 15.44
C LEU A 156 -8.18 -0.50 14.69
N ASP A 157 -8.33 0.82 14.83
CA ASP A 157 -9.31 1.59 14.06
C ASP A 157 -8.90 1.74 12.59
N LEU A 158 -7.61 1.92 12.32
CA LEU A 158 -7.06 1.83 10.95
C LEU A 158 -7.37 0.46 10.34
N ALA A 159 -7.17 -0.63 11.08
CA ALA A 159 -7.47 -1.98 10.60
C ALA A 159 -8.96 -2.17 10.28
N ASN A 160 -9.86 -1.59 11.07
CA ASN A 160 -11.30 -1.59 10.74
C ASN A 160 -11.58 -0.84 9.44
N ALA A 161 -11.00 0.35 9.26
CA ALA A 161 -11.18 1.15 8.06
C ALA A 161 -10.61 0.45 6.80
N LEU A 162 -9.42 -0.13 6.91
CA LEU A 162 -8.81 -0.91 5.83
C LEU A 162 -9.59 -2.22 5.57
N GLY A 163 -10.22 -2.80 6.58
CA GLY A 163 -11.13 -3.94 6.41
C GLY A 163 -12.34 -3.60 5.53
N GLU A 164 -12.91 -2.39 5.66
CA GLU A 164 -13.99 -1.93 4.76
C GLU A 164 -13.47 -1.74 3.32
N GLU A 165 -12.26 -1.19 3.16
CA GLU A 165 -11.61 -1.06 1.85
C GLU A 165 -11.37 -2.42 1.20
N VAL A 166 -10.84 -3.38 1.96
CA VAL A 166 -10.64 -4.77 1.51
C VAL A 166 -11.98 -5.39 1.12
N SER A 167 -13.04 -5.16 1.89
CA SER A 167 -14.38 -5.63 1.52
C SER A 167 -14.86 -5.02 0.20
N ALA A 168 -14.57 -3.74 -0.05
CA ALA A 168 -14.91 -3.06 -1.30
C ALA A 168 -14.10 -3.59 -2.49
N LEU A 169 -12.81 -3.84 -2.31
CA LEU A 169 -11.91 -4.46 -3.31
C LEU A 169 -12.38 -5.87 -3.67
N VAL A 170 -12.72 -6.69 -2.69
CA VAL A 170 -13.22 -8.05 -2.91
C VAL A 170 -14.56 -8.03 -3.64
N ARG A 171 -15.48 -7.13 -3.28
CA ARG A 171 -16.74 -6.93 -4.03
C ARG A 171 -16.49 -6.49 -5.48
N ALA A 172 -15.41 -5.77 -5.75
CA ALA A 172 -15.00 -5.40 -7.09
C ALA A 172 -14.34 -6.54 -7.88
N GLY A 173 -13.94 -7.63 -7.21
CA GLY A 173 -13.35 -8.82 -7.82
C GLY A 173 -11.89 -9.07 -7.44
N ALA A 174 -11.30 -8.30 -6.52
CA ALA A 174 -9.92 -8.52 -6.08
C ALA A 174 -9.79 -9.86 -5.36
N ALA A 175 -8.98 -10.75 -5.92
CA ALA A 175 -8.71 -12.08 -5.35
C ALA A 175 -7.44 -12.12 -4.50
N HIS A 176 -6.58 -11.10 -4.59
CA HIS A 176 -5.31 -11.02 -3.87
C HIS A 176 -5.17 -9.65 -3.20
N ILE A 177 -5.01 -9.66 -1.89
CA ILE A 177 -4.86 -8.48 -1.04
C ILE A 177 -3.50 -8.58 -0.36
N GLN A 178 -2.65 -7.59 -0.54
CA GLN A 178 -1.38 -7.46 0.18
C GLN A 178 -1.46 -6.34 1.19
N VAL A 179 -0.96 -6.62 2.38
CA VAL A 179 -0.80 -5.68 3.48
C VAL A 179 0.68 -5.57 3.79
N ASP A 180 1.24 -4.38 3.56
CA ASP A 180 2.66 -4.10 3.79
C ASP A 180 2.87 -3.60 5.22
N GLU A 181 3.65 -4.35 6.01
CA GLU A 181 4.03 -4.00 7.38
C GLU A 181 5.56 -3.92 7.59
N PRO A 182 6.28 -3.09 6.83
CA PRO A 182 7.74 -2.93 7.00
C PRO A 182 8.14 -2.36 8.35
N ILE A 183 7.22 -1.78 9.13
CA ILE A 183 7.50 -1.33 10.50
C ILE A 183 7.93 -2.47 11.42
N LEU A 184 7.51 -3.72 11.14
CA LEU A 184 7.84 -4.90 11.96
C LEU A 184 9.34 -5.26 11.93
N THR A 185 10.10 -4.78 10.93
CA THR A 185 11.56 -4.93 10.90
C THR A 185 12.27 -4.01 11.90
N ARG A 186 11.56 -3.00 12.43
CA ARG A 186 12.07 -2.02 13.41
C ARG A 186 11.41 -2.17 14.78
N HIS A 187 10.15 -2.57 14.78
CA HIS A 187 9.34 -2.77 15.98
C HIS A 187 8.71 -4.16 15.99
N PRO A 188 9.53 -5.23 16.01
CA PRO A 188 9.03 -6.61 16.04
C PRO A 188 8.14 -6.90 17.26
N GLU A 189 8.34 -6.17 18.37
CA GLU A 189 7.52 -6.24 19.58
C GLU A 189 6.05 -5.87 19.35
N ASP A 190 5.72 -5.15 18.26
CA ASP A 190 4.36 -4.77 17.91
C ASP A 190 3.60 -5.86 17.14
N LEU A 191 4.24 -7.00 16.82
CA LEU A 191 3.59 -8.09 16.07
C LEU A 191 2.22 -8.51 16.65
N PRO A 192 2.00 -8.63 17.98
CA PRO A 192 0.68 -8.94 18.52
C PRO A 192 -0.40 -7.93 18.09
N VAL A 193 -0.06 -6.65 17.99
CA VAL A 193 -0.98 -5.60 17.52
C VAL A 193 -1.24 -5.74 16.01
N ALA A 194 -0.21 -6.05 15.21
CA ALA A 194 -0.37 -6.33 13.79
C ALA A 194 -1.27 -7.55 13.55
N VAL A 195 -1.11 -8.63 14.31
CA VAL A 195 -1.96 -9.83 14.25
C VAL A 195 -3.43 -9.47 14.51
N GLU A 196 -3.72 -8.72 15.58
CA GLU A 196 -5.09 -8.28 15.87
C GLU A 196 -5.68 -7.40 14.75
N GLY A 197 -4.86 -6.55 14.13
CA GLY A 197 -5.25 -5.75 12.97
C GLY A 197 -5.53 -6.61 11.72
N LEU A 198 -4.65 -7.57 11.43
CA LEU A 198 -4.81 -8.49 10.30
C LEU A 198 -6.03 -9.40 10.47
N GLU A 199 -6.38 -9.82 11.69
CA GLU A 199 -7.63 -10.59 11.91
C GLU A 199 -8.88 -9.78 11.54
N ARG A 200 -8.89 -8.46 11.83
CA ARG A 200 -9.98 -7.57 11.41
C ARG A 200 -10.09 -7.47 9.89
N ILE A 201 -8.94 -7.39 9.20
CA ILE A 201 -8.88 -7.38 7.73
C ILE A 201 -9.32 -8.73 7.17
N ARG A 202 -8.80 -9.84 7.73
CA ARG A 202 -9.15 -11.21 7.34
C ARG A 202 -10.64 -11.47 7.43
N ALA A 203 -11.31 -10.98 8.48
CA ALA A 203 -12.76 -11.09 8.61
C ALA A 203 -13.54 -10.43 7.46
N ARG A 204 -12.91 -9.54 6.68
CA ARG A 204 -13.52 -8.82 5.55
C ARG A 204 -13.04 -9.26 4.17
N LYS A 205 -12.02 -10.13 4.08
CA LYS A 205 -11.41 -10.56 2.81
C LYS A 205 -12.25 -11.54 1.99
N GLY A 206 -13.28 -12.15 2.59
CA GLY A 206 -14.03 -13.23 1.95
C GLY A 206 -13.10 -14.38 1.54
N ALA A 207 -13.12 -14.74 0.25
CA ALA A 207 -12.28 -15.80 -0.31
C ALA A 207 -10.93 -15.31 -0.86
N ALA A 208 -10.65 -14.00 -0.84
CA ALA A 208 -9.39 -13.47 -1.35
C ALA A 208 -8.22 -13.97 -0.50
N ALA A 209 -7.07 -14.17 -1.14
CA ALA A 209 -5.81 -14.43 -0.45
C ALA A 209 -5.31 -13.13 0.21
N LEU A 210 -4.90 -13.23 1.48
CA LEU A 210 -4.31 -12.15 2.26
C LEU A 210 -2.80 -12.42 2.41
N THR A 211 -2.00 -11.50 1.90
CA THR A 211 -0.55 -11.52 2.01
C THR A 211 -0.10 -10.49 3.05
N LEU A 212 0.75 -10.88 3.99
CA LEU A 212 1.52 -9.96 4.83
C LEU A 212 2.94 -9.85 4.27
N PHE A 213 3.39 -8.63 3.95
CA PHE A 213 4.75 -8.42 3.44
C PHE A 213 5.57 -7.56 4.41
N THR A 214 6.78 -8.00 4.73
CA THR A 214 7.79 -7.23 5.49
C THR A 214 9.02 -7.01 4.61
N TYR A 215 9.64 -5.84 4.71
CA TYR A 215 10.83 -5.50 3.92
C TYR A 215 11.71 -4.44 4.60
N PHE A 216 12.93 -4.25 4.07
CA PHE A 216 13.99 -3.37 4.61
C PHE A 216 14.63 -3.84 5.92
N GLY A 217 14.68 -5.15 6.16
CA GLY A 217 15.41 -5.74 7.28
C GLY A 217 14.83 -7.07 7.74
N GLU A 218 15.54 -7.71 8.68
CA GLU A 218 15.20 -9.05 9.17
C GLU A 218 14.01 -9.08 10.11
N VAL A 219 13.31 -10.22 10.10
CA VAL A 219 12.23 -10.57 11.03
C VAL A 219 12.49 -11.91 11.72
N SER A 220 13.75 -12.34 11.74
CA SER A 220 14.19 -13.66 12.25
C SER A 220 13.75 -13.92 13.69
N ASN A 221 13.74 -12.88 14.53
CA ASN A 221 13.33 -12.94 15.93
C ASN A 221 11.82 -13.12 16.16
N ILE A 222 11.00 -12.84 15.14
CA ILE A 222 9.54 -13.00 15.19
C ILE A 222 9.00 -13.97 14.14
N PHE A 223 9.88 -14.69 13.43
CA PHE A 223 9.51 -15.50 12.27
C PHE A 223 8.48 -16.58 12.61
N GLU A 224 8.66 -17.29 13.73
CA GLU A 224 7.72 -18.33 14.18
C GLU A 224 6.32 -17.75 14.44
N GLN A 225 6.24 -16.57 15.06
CA GLN A 225 4.95 -15.91 15.29
C GLN A 225 4.37 -15.31 14.00
N LEU A 226 5.23 -14.90 13.06
CA LEU A 226 4.84 -14.34 11.77
C LEU A 226 4.16 -15.40 10.88
N VAL A 227 4.67 -16.64 10.88
CA VAL A 227 4.06 -17.74 10.12
C VAL A 227 2.71 -18.20 10.70
N ASP A 228 2.47 -17.92 11.99
CA ASP A 228 1.20 -18.20 12.68
C ASP A 228 0.19 -17.05 12.56
N THR A 229 0.51 -15.99 11.81
CA THR A 229 -0.42 -14.87 11.56
C THR A 229 -1.64 -15.33 10.73
N PRO A 230 -2.74 -14.56 10.74
CA PRO A 230 -3.90 -14.79 9.85
C PRO A 230 -3.64 -14.65 8.34
N ALA A 231 -2.43 -14.32 7.90
CA ALA A 231 -2.14 -14.19 6.48
C ALA A 231 -2.03 -15.56 5.80
N ASP A 232 -2.52 -15.67 4.57
CA ASP A 232 -2.39 -16.89 3.76
C ASP A 232 -1.00 -16.98 3.11
N VAL A 233 -0.32 -15.83 2.94
CA VAL A 233 1.02 -15.73 2.35
C VAL A 233 1.88 -14.76 3.16
N ILE A 234 3.13 -15.13 3.40
CA ILE A 234 4.13 -14.29 4.06
C ILE A 234 5.20 -13.89 3.05
N GLY A 235 5.46 -12.59 2.94
CA GLY A 235 6.54 -12.01 2.15
C GLY A 235 7.71 -11.55 3.03
N LEU A 236 8.91 -12.03 2.71
CA LEU A 236 10.15 -11.75 3.43
C LEU A 236 11.19 -11.13 2.49
N ASP A 237 12.04 -10.27 3.03
CA ASP A 237 13.11 -9.61 2.28
C ASP A 237 14.43 -10.36 2.45
N LEU A 238 14.64 -11.39 1.62
CA LEU A 238 15.87 -12.18 1.66
C LEU A 238 17.10 -11.47 1.06
N VAL A 239 17.02 -10.16 0.80
CA VAL A 239 18.14 -9.33 0.34
C VAL A 239 18.72 -8.52 1.50
N GLN A 240 17.87 -7.85 2.29
CA GLN A 240 18.29 -7.06 3.45
C GLN A 240 18.07 -7.76 4.80
N GLY A 241 17.29 -8.84 4.86
CA GLY A 241 17.09 -9.64 6.07
C GLY A 241 15.88 -10.58 6.03
#